data_AF-A0A1D2QUL1-F1
#
_entry.id   AF-A0A1D2QUL1-F1
#
_cell.length_a   1.000
_cell.length_b   1.000
_cell.length_c   1.000
_cell.angle_alpha   90.00
_cell.angle_beta   90.00
_cell.angle_gamma   90.00
#
_symmetry.space_group_name_H-M   'P 1'
#
loop_
_entity.id
_entity.type
_entity.pdbx_description
1 polymer ?
#
loop_
_entity_poly.entity_id
_entity_poly.type
_entity_poly.pdbx_seq_one_letter_code
_entity_poly.pdbx_strand_id
1 'polypeptide(L)'
;MDGQQLKDAVKEAIIELSDEGEIINYKKIGEVVSEIINEELIGFEPELGDKWTGGKIIIKPGREELQSKEIPVEKFFKKIIMIRDRLRVLEQNVNSNKKLDDEEKIKLQDYITRCYGTLTTFNTLFKYKSDYFVGAGRKE
;
A
#
# COMPACT_ATOMS: atom_id res chain seq x y z
N MET A 1 -12.03 5.96 -8.98
CA MET A 1 -12.67 5.39 -10.19
C MET A 1 -13.37 4.10 -9.82
N ASP A 2 -14.54 3.82 -10.40
CA ASP A 2 -15.14 2.49 -10.27
C ASP A 2 -14.38 1.46 -11.14
N GLY A 3 -14.67 0.17 -10.96
CA GLY A 3 -13.99 -0.90 -11.70
C GLY A 3 -14.26 -0.88 -13.22
N GLN A 4 -15.23 -0.10 -13.69
CA GLN A 4 -15.50 0.09 -15.12
C GLN A 4 -14.54 1.11 -15.71
N GLN A 5 -14.33 2.23 -15.01
CA GLN A 5 -13.38 3.25 -15.42
C GLN A 5 -11.94 2.71 -15.51
N LEU A 6 -11.53 1.83 -14.57
CA LEU A 6 -10.21 1.19 -14.62
C LEU A 6 -10.03 0.28 -15.86
N LYS A 7 -11.08 -0.45 -16.22
CA LYS A 7 -11.06 -1.30 -17.43
C LYS A 7 -10.94 -0.48 -18.69
N ASP A 8 -11.61 0.67 -18.73
CA ASP A 8 -11.59 1.56 -19.89
C ASP A 8 -10.21 2.21 -20.04
N ALA A 9 -9.59 2.68 -18.96
CA ALA A 9 -8.22 3.21 -18.97
C ALA A 9 -7.17 2.18 -19.42
N VAL A 10 -7.25 0.94 -18.92
CA VAL A 10 -6.36 -0.16 -19.35
C VAL A 10 -6.55 -0.49 -20.83
N LYS A 11 -7.81 -0.47 -21.31
CA LYS A 11 -8.12 -0.77 -22.71
C LYS A 11 -7.58 0.29 -23.66
N GLU A 12 -7.67 1.57 -23.28
CA GLU A 12 -7.16 2.70 -24.06
C GLU A 12 -5.64 2.65 -24.17
N ALA A 13 -4.93 2.40 -23.07
CA ALA A 13 -3.48 2.25 -23.08
C ALA A 13 -2.98 1.06 -23.93
N ILE A 14 -3.71 -0.06 -23.94
CA ILE A 14 -3.39 -1.20 -24.81
C ILE A 14 -3.56 -0.83 -26.29
N ILE A 15 -4.59 -0.04 -26.62
CA ILE A 15 -4.85 0.41 -27.99
C ILE A 15 -3.72 1.35 -28.48
N GLU A 16 -3.33 2.34 -27.67
CA GLU A 16 -2.22 3.25 -28.00
C GLU A 16 -0.91 2.50 -28.28
N LEU A 17 -0.58 1.50 -27.44
CA LEU A 17 0.61 0.67 -27.64
C LEU A 17 0.52 -0.20 -28.90
N SER A 18 -0.68 -0.55 -29.35
CA SER A 18 -0.91 -1.43 -30.49
C SER A 18 -0.84 -0.67 -31.83
N ASP A 19 -1.19 0.62 -31.83
CA ASP A 19 -1.20 1.47 -33.02
C ASP A 19 0.20 1.88 -33.51
N GLU A 20 1.25 1.70 -32.69
CA GLU A 20 2.64 1.96 -33.11
C GLU A 20 3.25 0.83 -33.98
N GLY A 21 2.52 -0.26 -34.25
CA GLY A 21 3.01 -1.38 -35.06
C GLY A 21 4.14 -2.18 -34.39
N GLU A 22 4.45 -1.92 -33.12
CA GLU A 22 5.37 -2.70 -32.31
C GLU A 22 4.72 -4.02 -31.87
N ILE A 23 5.48 -5.12 -31.95
CA ILE A 23 5.13 -6.36 -31.25
C ILE A 23 5.28 -6.07 -29.75
N ILE A 24 4.16 -5.79 -29.08
CA ILE A 24 4.16 -5.52 -27.66
C ILE A 24 4.45 -6.83 -26.90
N ASN A 25 5.60 -6.90 -26.26
CA ASN A 25 5.92 -8.00 -25.35
C ASN A 25 5.04 -7.91 -24.10
N TYR A 26 4.52 -9.06 -23.63
CA TYR A 26 3.78 -9.21 -22.37
C TYR A 26 4.42 -8.51 -21.16
N LYS A 27 5.76 -8.38 -21.11
CA LYS A 27 6.45 -7.58 -20.08
C LYS A 27 6.08 -6.10 -20.11
N LYS A 28 6.06 -5.48 -21.30
CA LYS A 28 5.73 -4.06 -21.51
C LYS A 28 4.26 -3.78 -21.18
N ILE A 29 3.36 -4.72 -21.48
CA ILE A 29 1.96 -4.66 -21.03
C ILE A 29 1.86 -4.70 -19.50
N GLY A 30 2.61 -5.59 -18.85
CA GLY A 30 2.63 -5.70 -17.39
C GLY A 30 3.13 -4.42 -16.70
N GLU A 31 4.12 -3.75 -17.29
CA GLU A 31 4.66 -2.47 -16.80
C GLU A 31 3.61 -1.36 -16.89
N VAL A 32 2.97 -1.16 -18.05
CA VAL A 32 1.96 -0.12 -18.26
C VAL A 32 0.71 -0.35 -17.41
N VAL A 33 0.23 -1.59 -17.32
CA VAL A 33 -0.89 -1.94 -16.43
C VAL A 33 -0.54 -1.69 -14.97
N SER A 34 0.68 -2.01 -14.56
CA SER A 34 1.14 -1.74 -13.19
C SER A 34 1.27 -0.24 -12.93
N GLU A 35 1.66 0.57 -13.92
CA GLU A 35 1.76 2.02 -13.81
C GLU A 35 0.39 2.67 -13.66
N ILE A 36 -0.57 2.30 -14.52
CA ILE A 36 -1.97 2.76 -14.45
C ILE A 36 -2.62 2.33 -13.14
N ILE A 37 -2.50 1.05 -12.76
CA ILE A 37 -3.03 0.55 -11.49
C ILE A 37 -2.39 1.31 -10.32
N ASN A 38 -1.10 1.62 -10.40
CA ASN A 38 -0.43 2.38 -9.35
C ASN A 38 -0.94 3.82 -9.28
N GLU A 39 -1.07 4.53 -10.41
CA GLU A 39 -1.60 5.89 -10.49
C GLU A 39 -3.07 5.96 -10.04
N GLU A 40 -3.88 5.00 -10.43
CA GLU A 40 -5.31 4.88 -10.09
C GLU A 40 -5.54 4.53 -8.61
N LEU A 41 -4.73 3.61 -8.06
CA LEU A 41 -4.82 3.20 -6.65
C LEU A 41 -4.36 4.30 -5.69
N ILE A 42 -3.66 5.34 -6.15
CA ILE A 42 -3.32 6.51 -5.31
C ILE A 42 -4.59 7.25 -4.86
N GLY A 43 -5.73 7.07 -5.56
CA GLY A 43 -7.01 7.68 -5.19
C GLY A 43 -7.92 6.84 -4.29
N PHE A 44 -7.59 5.58 -4.00
CA PHE A 44 -8.43 4.73 -3.13
C PHE A 44 -7.93 4.79 -1.69
N GLU A 45 -8.47 5.73 -0.91
CA GLU A 45 -8.19 5.79 0.52
C GLU A 45 -8.80 4.57 1.22
N PRO A 46 -8.02 3.81 2.00
CA PRO A 46 -8.56 2.68 2.74
C PRO A 46 -9.65 3.09 3.70
N GLU A 47 -10.69 2.28 3.78
CA GLU A 47 -11.79 2.50 4.70
C GLU A 47 -11.53 1.85 6.07
N LEU A 48 -11.92 2.56 7.13
CA LEU A 48 -11.97 2.01 8.48
C LEU A 48 -13.11 0.99 8.56
N GLY A 49 -12.85 -0.16 9.18
CA GLY A 49 -13.88 -1.18 9.41
C GLY A 49 -15.01 -0.65 10.30
N ASP A 50 -16.26 -0.91 9.91
CA ASP A 50 -17.47 -0.33 10.52
C ASP A 50 -17.55 -0.54 12.04
N LYS A 51 -16.97 -1.63 12.56
CA LYS A 51 -16.91 -1.96 14.00
C LYS A 51 -16.12 -0.95 14.84
N TRP A 52 -15.27 -0.14 14.22
CA TRP A 52 -14.42 0.82 14.92
C TRP A 52 -14.92 2.25 14.82
N THR A 53 -15.84 2.56 13.90
CA THR A 53 -16.30 3.93 13.63
C THR A 53 -16.80 4.64 14.89
N GLY A 54 -16.32 5.86 15.12
CA GLY A 54 -16.62 6.66 16.32
C GLY A 54 -15.87 6.20 17.58
N GLY A 55 -15.00 5.20 17.46
CA GLY A 55 -14.21 4.65 18.55
C GLY A 55 -12.97 5.47 18.90
N LYS A 56 -12.23 4.99 19.90
CA LYS A 56 -10.98 5.59 20.35
C LYS A 56 -9.94 4.54 20.73
N ILE A 57 -8.69 4.84 20.45
CA ILE A 57 -7.53 4.14 21.00
C ILE A 57 -7.22 4.74 22.38
N ILE A 58 -7.06 3.88 23.37
CA ILE A 58 -6.68 4.27 24.73
C ILE A 58 -5.27 3.76 25.00
N ILE A 59 -4.33 4.68 25.18
CA ILE A 59 -2.98 4.37 25.64
C ILE A 59 -3.00 4.49 27.16
N LYS A 60 -3.06 3.33 27.82
CA LYS A 60 -3.07 3.23 29.28
C LYS A 60 -1.63 3.13 29.81
N PRO A 61 -1.19 4.06 30.68
CA PRO A 61 0.10 3.93 31.37
C PRO A 61 0.12 2.68 32.25
N GLY A 62 1.30 2.07 32.40
CA GLY A 62 1.49 0.94 33.33
C GLY A 62 1.41 1.33 34.81
N ARG A 63 1.43 2.64 35.11
CA ARG A 63 1.23 3.18 36.46
C ARG A 63 -0.20 3.72 36.56
N GLU A 64 -0.97 3.22 37.51
CA GLU A 64 -2.40 3.53 37.64
C GLU A 64 -2.70 4.99 38.02
N GLU A 65 -1.73 5.67 38.61
CA GLU A 65 -1.82 7.09 38.99
C GLU A 65 -1.81 8.04 37.78
N LEU A 66 -1.38 7.57 36.61
CA LEU A 66 -1.26 8.41 35.41
C LEU A 66 -2.51 8.31 34.53
N GLN A 67 -2.94 9.46 34.02
CA GLN A 67 -4.09 9.52 33.14
C GLN A 67 -3.83 8.84 31.78
N SER A 68 -4.80 8.05 31.33
CA SER A 68 -4.80 7.46 30.00
C SER A 68 -4.90 8.52 28.90
N LYS A 69 -4.16 8.32 27.81
CA LYS A 69 -4.27 9.15 26.62
C LYS A 69 -5.26 8.54 25.65
N GLU A 70 -6.23 9.33 25.22
CA GLU A 70 -7.23 8.92 24.24
C GLU A 70 -6.93 9.53 22.87
N ILE A 71 -7.09 8.73 21.83
CA ILE A 71 -6.88 9.14 20.44
C ILE A 71 -8.08 8.65 19.63
N PRO A 72 -8.81 9.52 18.90
CA PRO A 72 -9.85 9.08 17.99
C PRO A 72 -9.31 8.05 17.00
N VAL A 73 -10.03 6.94 16.79
CA VAL A 73 -9.51 5.82 16.00
C VAL A 73 -9.29 6.22 14.54
N GLU A 74 -10.10 7.13 14.00
CA GLU A 74 -9.96 7.66 12.65
C GLU A 74 -8.64 8.43 12.49
N LYS A 75 -8.26 9.22 13.51
CA LYS A 75 -6.98 9.93 13.52
C LYS A 75 -5.81 8.95 13.60
N PHE A 76 -5.95 7.88 14.37
CA PHE A 76 -4.93 6.83 14.44
C PHE A 76 -4.83 6.09 13.10
N PHE A 77 -5.95 5.68 12.53
CA PHE A 77 -6.03 4.95 11.27
C PHE A 77 -5.45 5.77 10.10
N LYS A 78 -5.75 7.07 10.02
CA LYS A 78 -5.12 7.96 9.04
C LYS A 78 -3.59 7.96 9.16
N LYS A 79 -3.04 7.92 10.37
CA LYS A 79 -1.57 7.82 10.56
C LYS A 79 -1.01 6.48 10.07
N ILE A 80 -1.76 5.39 10.24
CA ILE A 80 -1.39 4.07 9.72
C ILE A 80 -1.38 4.07 8.19
N ILE A 81 -2.40 4.64 7.55
CA ILE A 81 -2.45 4.83 6.09
C ILE A 81 -1.26 5.66 5.62
N MET A 82 -0.95 6.79 6.27
CA MET A 82 0.21 7.62 5.91
C MET A 82 1.55 6.87 5.98
N ILE A 83 1.70 5.90 6.89
CA ILE A 83 2.91 5.06 6.94
C ILE A 83 2.95 4.11 5.74
N ARG A 84 1.82 3.49 5.38
CA ARG A 84 1.68 2.64 4.20
C ARG A 84 2.13 3.38 2.94
N ASP A 85 1.61 4.59 2.75
CA ASP A 85 1.85 5.36 1.53
C ASP A 85 3.34 5.76 1.43
N ARG A 86 3.97 6.11 2.56
CA ARG A 86 5.41 6.38 2.62
C ARG A 86 6.27 5.15 2.30
N LEU A 87 5.89 3.97 2.79
CA LEU A 87 6.60 2.74 2.48
C LEU A 87 6.47 2.38 1.00
N ARG A 88 5.28 2.58 0.40
CA ARG A 88 5.06 2.38 -1.03
C ARG A 88 5.92 3.32 -1.89
N VAL A 89 5.97 4.61 -1.54
CA VAL A 89 6.84 5.59 -2.22
C VAL A 89 8.32 5.20 -2.07
N LEU A 90 8.72 4.75 -0.88
CA LEU A 90 10.09 4.29 -0.64
C LEU A 90 10.44 3.08 -1.51
N GLU A 91 9.56 2.10 -1.61
CA GLU A 91 9.72 0.92 -2.47
C GLU A 91 9.87 1.30 -3.95
N GLN A 92 9.00 2.19 -4.45
CA GLN A 92 9.11 2.71 -5.82
C GLN A 92 10.43 3.43 -6.08
N ASN A 93 10.89 4.23 -5.12
CA ASN A 93 12.18 4.91 -5.21
C ASN A 93 13.35 3.91 -5.24
N VAL A 94 13.30 2.83 -4.44
CA VAL A 94 14.32 1.78 -4.47
C VAL A 94 14.33 1.06 -5.82
N ASN A 95 13.15 0.71 -6.35
CA ASN A 95 13.02 0.00 -7.62
C ASN A 95 13.58 0.81 -8.80
N SER A 96 13.25 2.11 -8.85
CA SER A 96 13.66 3.02 -9.93
C SER A 96 15.08 3.58 -9.79
N ASN A 97 15.76 3.36 -8.67
CA ASN A 97 17.11 3.88 -8.45
C ASN A 97 18.12 3.19 -9.37
N LYS A 98 18.78 3.99 -10.23
CA LYS A 98 19.78 3.50 -11.20
C LYS A 98 21.19 3.30 -10.60
N LYS A 99 21.44 3.81 -9.39
CA LYS A 99 22.75 3.76 -8.73
C LYS A 99 22.92 2.55 -7.82
N LEU A 100 21.82 1.93 -7.38
CA LEU A 100 21.85 0.73 -6.56
C LEU A 100 22.05 -0.48 -7.46
N ASP A 101 22.93 -1.38 -7.04
CA ASP A 101 23.04 -2.70 -7.67
C ASP A 101 21.87 -3.62 -7.25
N ASP A 102 21.76 -4.76 -7.91
CA ASP A 102 20.65 -5.70 -7.69
C ASP A 102 20.66 -6.31 -6.28
N GLU A 103 21.83 -6.55 -5.67
CA GLU A 103 21.91 -7.09 -4.32
C GLU A 103 21.47 -6.07 -3.27
N GLU A 104 21.86 -4.81 -3.42
CA GLU A 104 21.44 -3.71 -2.57
C GLU A 104 19.93 -3.48 -2.66
N LYS A 105 19.37 -3.51 -3.88
CA LYS A 105 17.92 -3.42 -4.09
C LYS A 105 17.17 -4.53 -3.38
N ILE A 106 17.61 -5.78 -3.53
CA ILE A 106 17.00 -6.94 -2.86
C ILE A 106 17.04 -6.77 -1.34
N LYS A 107 18.17 -6.36 -0.76
CA LYS A 107 18.29 -6.13 0.70
C LYS A 107 17.32 -5.05 1.20
N LEU A 108 17.17 -3.95 0.45
CA LEU A 108 16.24 -2.87 0.82
C LEU A 108 14.79 -3.29 0.65
N GLN A 109 14.44 -3.97 -0.43
CA GLN A 109 13.10 -4.53 -0.67
C GLN A 109 12.70 -5.51 0.44
N ASP A 110 13.63 -6.38 0.85
CA ASP A 110 13.41 -7.31 1.96
C ASP A 110 13.18 -6.56 3.29
N TYR A 111 13.96 -5.51 3.56
CA TYR A 111 13.76 -4.67 4.75
C TYR A 111 12.39 -3.96 4.73
N ILE A 112 11.98 -3.40 3.59
CA ILE A 112 10.64 -2.79 3.41
C ILE A 112 9.54 -3.84 3.63
N THR A 113 9.72 -5.05 3.09
CA THR A 113 8.81 -6.18 3.27
C THR A 113 8.65 -6.56 4.76
N ARG A 114 9.74 -6.56 5.53
CA ARG A 114 9.68 -6.77 6.99
C ARG A 114 8.96 -5.64 7.70
N CYS A 115 9.15 -4.38 7.30
CA CYS A 115 8.40 -3.23 7.82
C CYS A 115 6.90 -3.43 7.62
N TYR A 116 6.45 -3.81 6.41
CA TYR A 116 5.04 -4.17 6.17
C TYR A 116 4.57 -5.31 7.09
N GLY A 117 5.42 -6.32 7.32
CA GLY A 117 5.17 -7.40 8.28
C GLY A 117 4.85 -6.89 9.69
N THR A 118 5.59 -5.90 10.20
CA THR A 118 5.33 -5.33 11.55
C THR A 118 3.97 -4.63 11.65
N LEU A 119 3.48 -4.08 10.54
CA LEU A 119 2.22 -3.34 10.47
C LEU A 119 0.99 -4.25 10.35
N THR A 120 1.17 -5.54 10.06
CA THR A 120 0.07 -6.53 9.93
C THR A 120 -0.84 -6.60 11.17
N THR A 121 -0.32 -6.27 12.36
CA THR A 121 -1.09 -6.12 13.61
C THR A 121 -2.29 -5.17 13.45
N PHE A 122 -2.16 -4.14 12.61
CA PHE A 122 -3.20 -3.13 12.39
C PHE A 122 -4.23 -3.53 11.32
N ASN A 123 -4.08 -4.69 10.67
CA ASN A 123 -5.02 -5.15 9.63
C ASN A 123 -6.48 -5.23 10.11
N THR A 124 -6.70 -5.46 11.42
CA THR A 124 -8.05 -5.49 12.01
C THR A 124 -8.81 -4.16 11.88
N LEU A 125 -8.11 -3.05 11.64
CA LEU A 125 -8.70 -1.71 11.45
C LEU A 125 -9.26 -1.51 10.05
N PHE A 126 -8.79 -2.25 9.05
CA PHE A 126 -9.20 -2.08 7.66
C PHE A 126 -10.53 -2.79 7.39
N LYS A 127 -11.39 -2.14 6.60
CA LYS A 127 -12.66 -2.69 6.15
C LYS A 127 -12.48 -3.82 5.14
N TYR A 128 -11.61 -3.62 4.15
CA TYR A 128 -11.39 -4.59 3.08
C TYR A 128 -10.04 -5.29 3.24
N LYS A 129 -10.02 -6.60 2.97
CA LYS A 129 -8.77 -7.40 3.00
C LYS A 129 -7.77 -6.99 1.92
N SER A 130 -8.23 -6.40 0.83
CA SER A 130 -7.38 -5.87 -0.25
C SER A 130 -6.45 -4.75 0.22
N ASP A 131 -6.82 -4.05 1.29
CA ASP A 131 -6.03 -2.94 1.84
C ASP A 131 -5.04 -3.38 2.93
N TYR A 132 -5.01 -4.67 3.27
CA TYR A 132 -4.20 -5.18 4.35
C TYR A 132 -2.71 -5.01 4.05
N PHE A 133 -1.95 -4.76 5.10
CA PHE A 133 -0.51 -4.93 5.05
C PHE A 133 -0.19 -6.41 4.83
N VAL A 134 0.72 -6.67 3.89
CA VAL A 134 1.25 -7.99 3.58
C VAL A 134 2.77 -7.92 3.75
N GLY A 135 3.31 -8.69 4.68
CA GLY A 135 4.75 -8.84 4.85
C GLY A 135 5.24 -10.22 4.43
N ALA A 136 6.53 -10.49 4.64
CA ALA A 136 7.06 -11.84 4.61
C ALA A 136 6.40 -12.61 5.76
N GLY A 137 5.35 -13.37 5.45
CA GLY A 137 4.67 -14.22 6.43
C GLY A 137 5.71 -15.06 7.17
N ARG A 138 5.52 -15.25 8.47
CA ARG A 138 6.32 -16.20 9.24
C ARG A 138 6.19 -17.56 8.56
N LYS A 139 7.24 -18.02 7.87
CA LYS A 139 7.45 -19.44 7.63
C LYS A 139 7.85 -20.00 9.01
N GLU A 140 6.86 -20.37 9.79
CA GLU A 140 7.03 -21.32 10.90
C GLU A 140 7.04 -22.74 10.33
#